data_AF-A0AA90QP90-F1
#
_entry.id   AF-A0AA90QP90-F1
#
_cell.length_a   1.000
_cell.length_b   1.000
_cell.length_c   1.000
_cell.angle_alpha   90.00
_cell.angle_beta   90.00
_cell.angle_gamma   90.00
#
_symmetry.space_group_name_H-M   'P 1'
#
loop_
_entity.id
_entity.type
_entity.pdbx_description
1 polymer ?
#
loop_
_entity_poly.entity_id
_entity_poly.type
_entity_poly.pdbx_seq_one_letter_code
_entity_poly.pdbx_strand_id
1 'polypeptide(L)'
;MTTTTITAEFHLLPEDMAAATRLNLQAYLPAPMEFGWDLSASVGDPAFGPNYKKVMSWTGVAGKQYAIRATDDQQAPMIWVYNERGEAIVQEYDYSADGSAYLHDFIAPYSGTFYASVLMYPGSSGRSVRLYADLDTATVSTPSPIAGSGANDKLLSTMGGEKIDGGAGDDALIYSCDRAAYSMINMGNRLTISAKDGLEGSDEVRNVEQVAFADGVVDLRYSMLAESLYLGYFGRAADPAGLRAFQSQLAALKAPDNASELSGKYGSDAGIRNLIDSFGTSAESTALYPGDTQVFVKAIFNNLLNRAPNQAGLDFWTSAIDSGQLTRANASLAILGGAQSNTSAQGLTDKQTIANKVSVAWNFTAELDVPTEIGAYKGSDAAAAARTLLSMVSATTAIDTYQVHVNYAILSFSPPRTPADHAQDMPSASAHDTPIDLLGMDTAVVSALLA
;
A
#
# COMPACT_ATOMS: atom_id res chain seq x y z
N MET A 1 27.76 6.43 -3.94
CA MET A 1 27.75 6.83 -2.52
C MET A 1 26.93 5.79 -1.79
N THR A 2 27.49 5.24 -0.72
CA THR A 2 27.07 4.03 -0.01
C THR A 2 25.75 4.23 0.73
N THR A 3 24.83 3.28 0.54
CA THR A 3 23.50 3.11 1.13
C THR A 3 23.59 2.66 2.60
N THR A 4 24.31 3.42 3.41
CA THR A 4 24.47 3.10 4.83
C THR A 4 24.13 4.35 5.63
N THR A 5 23.29 4.18 6.65
CA THR A 5 22.79 5.18 7.61
C THR A 5 21.47 5.88 7.24
N ILE A 6 20.38 5.11 7.19
CA ILE A 6 19.02 5.62 7.53
C ILE A 6 18.46 4.85 8.76
N THR A 7 18.93 3.64 9.04
CA THR A 7 18.34 2.73 10.03
C THR A 7 18.78 2.91 11.48
N ALA A 8 19.82 3.69 11.79
CA ALA A 8 20.43 3.68 13.12
C ALA A 8 19.91 4.77 14.10
N GLU A 9 19.24 5.82 13.62
CA GLU A 9 18.77 6.92 14.48
C GLU A 9 17.32 6.77 14.94
N PHE A 10 16.57 5.77 14.45
CA PHE A 10 15.11 5.68 14.62
C PHE A 10 14.60 4.39 15.28
N HIS A 11 15.51 3.62 15.90
CA HIS A 11 15.20 2.35 16.52
C HIS A 11 15.59 2.37 18.01
N LEU A 12 14.66 1.97 18.88
CA LEU A 12 14.97 1.70 20.28
C LEU A 12 15.81 0.44 20.36
N LEU A 13 16.94 0.53 21.06
CA LEU A 13 17.78 -0.63 21.31
C LEU A 13 17.06 -1.58 22.29
N PRO A 14 17.26 -2.91 22.19
CA PRO A 14 16.65 -3.87 23.10
C PRO A 14 16.91 -3.56 24.59
N GLU A 15 18.09 -3.03 24.91
CA GLU A 15 18.44 -2.58 26.26
C GLU A 15 17.62 -1.37 26.74
N ASP A 16 17.29 -0.42 25.85
CA ASP A 16 16.45 0.74 26.15
C ASP A 16 15.00 0.29 26.44
N MET A 17 14.51 -0.67 25.66
CA MET A 17 13.18 -1.27 25.84
C MET A 17 13.09 -2.06 27.15
N ALA A 18 14.13 -2.86 27.47
CA ALA A 18 14.21 -3.60 28.72
C ALA A 18 14.30 -2.69 29.95
N ALA A 19 14.93 -1.52 29.81
CA ALA A 19 15.05 -0.50 30.85
C ALA A 19 13.86 0.48 30.90
N ALA A 20 12.86 0.32 30.03
CA ALA A 20 11.74 1.24 29.92
C ALA A 20 10.92 1.31 31.21
N THR A 21 10.57 2.53 31.62
CA THR A 21 9.70 2.72 32.78
C THR A 21 8.26 2.42 32.40
N ARG A 22 7.71 1.33 32.95
CA ARG A 22 6.32 0.96 32.70
C ARG A 22 5.35 1.97 33.32
N LEU A 23 4.56 2.61 32.48
CA LEU A 23 3.43 3.46 32.86
C LEU A 23 2.19 2.58 33.04
N ASN A 24 1.75 2.46 34.29
CA ASN A 24 0.52 1.75 34.62
C ASN A 24 -0.63 2.76 34.57
N LEU A 25 -1.43 2.70 33.52
CA LEU A 25 -2.63 3.51 33.36
C LEU A 25 -3.64 3.22 34.48
N GLN A 26 -4.10 4.29 35.12
CA GLN A 26 -5.09 4.26 36.20
C GLN A 26 -6.28 5.13 35.83
N ALA A 27 -7.45 4.87 36.43
CA ALA A 27 -8.65 5.67 36.22
C ALA A 27 -8.36 7.17 36.36
N TYR A 28 -8.69 7.93 35.33
CA TYR A 28 -8.54 9.37 35.32
C TYR A 28 -9.73 10.00 36.03
N LEU A 29 -9.46 10.69 37.15
CA LEU A 29 -10.45 11.51 37.83
C LEU A 29 -10.21 12.96 37.39
N PRO A 30 -11.08 13.54 36.54
CA PRO A 30 -10.83 14.87 36.01
C PRO A 30 -10.88 15.91 37.14
N ALA A 31 -9.96 16.88 37.09
CA ALA A 31 -10.23 18.18 37.71
C ALA A 31 -11.42 18.82 36.95
N PRO A 32 -12.24 19.68 37.59
CA PRO A 32 -13.45 20.21 36.99
C PRO A 32 -13.11 21.26 35.91
N MET A 33 -12.60 20.81 34.76
CA MET A 33 -12.50 21.48 33.47
C MET A 33 -11.65 20.62 32.50
N GLU A 34 -12.31 20.16 31.44
CA GLU A 34 -11.79 19.71 30.13
C GLU A 34 -11.09 18.33 30.01
N PHE A 35 -11.51 17.62 28.94
CA PHE A 35 -11.05 16.34 28.34
C PHE A 35 -11.62 15.02 28.88
N GLY A 36 -12.21 14.23 27.97
CA GLY A 36 -12.87 12.93 28.19
C GLY A 36 -11.92 11.73 28.28
N TRP A 37 -10.76 11.90 28.92
CA TRP A 37 -9.81 10.79 29.11
C TRP A 37 -10.34 9.78 30.13
N ASP A 38 -10.21 8.49 29.85
CA ASP A 38 -10.60 7.42 30.77
C ASP A 38 -9.50 7.06 31.75
N LEU A 39 -8.26 6.98 31.26
CA LEU A 39 -7.10 6.58 32.05
C LEU A 39 -5.95 7.58 31.92
N SER A 40 -5.09 7.62 32.94
CA SER A 40 -3.82 8.34 32.88
C SER A 40 -2.72 7.65 33.68
N ALA A 41 -1.48 7.95 33.30
CA ALA A 41 -0.29 7.60 34.06
C ALA A 41 0.68 8.77 34.00
N SER A 42 1.52 8.92 35.03
CA SER A 42 2.55 9.95 35.01
C SER A 42 3.85 9.46 35.62
N VAL A 43 4.94 10.02 35.11
CA VAL A 43 6.27 9.88 35.68
C VAL A 43 6.87 11.27 35.86
N GLY A 44 7.37 11.53 37.07
CA GLY A 44 8.01 12.79 37.48
C GLY A 44 9.41 12.53 38.03
N ASP A 45 10.18 13.59 38.25
CA ASP A 45 11.42 13.51 39.02
C ASP A 45 11.18 12.91 40.42
N PRO A 46 12.08 12.03 40.94
CA PRO A 46 13.47 11.84 40.53
C PRO A 46 13.73 10.71 39.52
N ALA A 47 12.69 10.18 38.84
CA ALA A 47 12.82 8.98 38.02
C ALA A 47 13.62 9.15 36.70
N PHE A 48 14.13 10.35 36.40
CA PHE A 48 14.71 10.68 35.08
C PHE A 48 16.23 10.55 34.96
N GLY A 49 16.98 10.33 36.05
CA GLY A 49 18.44 10.13 35.98
C GLY A 49 19.22 11.29 35.32
N PRO A 50 20.53 11.12 35.06
CA PRO A 50 21.37 12.13 34.39
C PRO A 50 21.26 12.11 32.86
N ASN A 51 20.44 11.22 32.28
CA ASN A 51 20.45 10.93 30.86
C ASN A 51 19.52 11.86 30.07
N TYR A 52 19.91 12.13 28.82
CA TYR A 52 19.19 12.98 27.85
C TYR A 52 17.91 12.32 27.29
N LYS A 53 17.68 11.02 27.54
CA LYS A 53 16.59 10.22 26.96
C LYS A 53 15.93 9.40 28.06
N LYS A 54 14.60 9.52 28.19
CA LYS A 54 13.77 8.66 29.04
C LYS A 54 12.88 7.80 28.18
N VAL A 55 12.96 6.48 28.36
CA VAL A 55 12.08 5.53 27.69
C VAL A 55 11.02 5.03 28.67
N MET A 56 9.77 5.03 28.22
CA MET A 56 8.61 4.55 28.95
C MET A 56 7.90 3.49 28.11
N SER A 57 7.10 2.65 28.76
CA SER A 57 6.26 1.69 28.07
C SER A 57 4.86 1.64 28.64
N TRP A 58 3.87 1.32 27.83
CA TRP A 58 2.50 1.04 28.26
C TRP A 58 1.89 -0.07 27.42
N THR A 59 0.77 -0.61 27.89
CA THR A 59 -0.03 -1.55 27.11
C THR A 59 -1.13 -0.77 26.41
N GLY A 60 -1.07 -0.70 25.09
CA GLY A 60 -2.09 -0.13 24.23
C GLY A 60 -3.18 -1.14 23.88
N VAL A 61 -4.37 -0.63 23.57
CA VAL A 61 -5.52 -1.40 23.09
C VAL A 61 -5.84 -0.90 21.69
N ALA A 62 -5.94 -1.81 20.71
CA ALA A 62 -6.22 -1.48 19.32
C ALA A 62 -7.42 -0.53 19.19
N GLY A 63 -7.28 0.52 18.38
CA GLY A 63 -8.34 1.50 18.12
C GLY A 63 -8.66 2.43 19.28
N LYS A 64 -7.88 2.41 20.36
CA LYS A 64 -8.00 3.33 21.50
C LYS A 64 -6.98 4.43 21.42
N GLN A 65 -7.39 5.63 21.81
CA GLN A 65 -6.61 6.84 21.67
C GLN A 65 -5.75 7.09 22.91
N TYR A 66 -4.57 7.62 22.70
CA TYR A 66 -3.59 7.93 23.71
C TYR A 66 -2.98 9.30 23.39
N ALA A 67 -2.68 10.06 24.44
CA ALA A 67 -1.96 11.31 24.31
C ALA A 67 -0.78 11.33 25.27
N ILE A 68 0.35 11.89 24.83
CA ILE A 68 1.53 12.06 25.66
C ILE A 68 1.80 13.55 25.81
N ARG A 69 1.84 14.02 27.05
CA ARG A 69 2.35 15.35 27.37
C ARG A 69 3.69 15.22 28.08
N ALA A 70 4.71 15.90 27.58
CA ALA A 70 6.01 15.97 28.22
C ALA A 70 6.37 17.41 28.56
N THR A 71 6.85 17.64 29.79
CA THR A 71 7.25 18.96 30.29
C THR A 71 8.71 18.92 30.75
N ASP A 72 9.43 19.99 30.43
CA ASP A 72 10.80 20.26 30.90
C ASP A 72 10.91 21.79 31.12
N ASP A 73 11.49 22.19 32.24
CA ASP A 73 11.52 23.57 32.73
C ASP A 73 12.52 24.47 31.97
N GLN A 74 13.36 23.89 31.11
CA GLN A 74 14.36 24.64 30.32
C GLN A 74 14.06 24.68 28.83
N GLN A 75 13.59 23.58 28.25
CA GLN A 75 13.25 23.51 26.83
C GLN A 75 12.21 22.43 26.56
N ALA A 76 11.33 22.67 25.58
CA ALA A 76 10.34 21.69 25.19
C ALA A 76 10.99 20.36 24.75
N PRO A 77 10.57 19.22 25.33
CA PRO A 77 11.16 17.93 25.01
C PRO A 77 10.70 17.42 23.63
N MET A 78 11.30 16.34 23.13
CA MET A 78 10.85 15.67 21.88
C MET A 78 10.24 14.31 22.20
N ILE A 79 9.09 13.98 21.61
CA ILE A 79 8.34 12.74 21.87
C ILE A 79 8.35 11.84 20.65
N TRP A 80 8.72 10.58 20.86
CA TRP A 80 8.64 9.53 19.85
C TRP A 80 7.93 8.32 20.44
N VAL A 81 7.06 7.68 19.66
CA VAL A 81 6.41 6.41 20.02
C VAL A 81 6.95 5.30 19.13
N TYR A 82 7.15 4.13 19.71
CA TYR A 82 7.71 2.96 19.07
C TYR A 82 6.81 1.75 19.30
N ASN A 83 6.82 0.84 18.33
CA ASN A 83 6.12 -0.43 18.41
C ASN A 83 6.86 -1.43 19.32
N GLU A 84 6.32 -2.64 19.46
CA GLU A 84 6.90 -3.69 20.30
C GLU A 84 8.25 -4.23 19.81
N ARG A 85 8.64 -3.92 18.57
CA ARG A 85 9.93 -4.25 17.96
C ARG A 85 10.96 -3.14 18.15
N GLY A 86 10.57 -2.01 18.74
CA GLY A 86 11.44 -0.84 18.92
C GLY A 86 11.52 0.07 17.70
N GLU A 87 10.66 -0.10 16.70
CA GLU A 87 10.60 0.75 15.51
C GLU A 87 9.73 1.97 15.79
N ALA A 88 10.20 3.17 15.44
CA ALA A 88 9.42 4.39 15.63
C ALA A 88 8.18 4.37 14.72
N ILE A 89 7.00 4.56 15.32
CA ILE A 89 5.69 4.57 14.63
C ILE A 89 4.99 5.92 14.70
N VAL A 90 5.36 6.79 15.65
CA VAL A 90 4.89 8.18 15.68
C VAL A 90 6.02 9.09 16.12
N GLN A 91 6.09 10.26 15.48
CA GLN A 91 6.98 11.34 15.84
C GLN A 91 6.18 12.64 15.82
N GLU A 92 6.21 13.39 16.92
CA GLU A 92 5.46 14.63 17.03
C GLU A 92 6.33 15.76 17.57
N TYR A 93 6.13 16.96 17.02
CA TYR A 93 6.89 18.18 17.31
C TYR A 93 6.01 19.35 17.78
N ASP A 94 4.75 19.09 18.14
CA ASP A 94 3.85 20.13 18.59
C ASP A 94 4.20 20.67 19.99
N TYR A 95 4.41 21.98 20.03
CA TYR A 95 4.77 22.73 21.23
C TYR A 95 3.62 23.63 21.66
N SER A 96 3.21 23.51 22.92
CA SER A 96 2.25 24.41 23.54
C SER A 96 2.90 25.74 23.94
N ALA A 97 2.07 26.77 24.11
CA ALA A 97 2.51 28.08 24.59
C ALA A 97 3.19 28.05 25.98
N ASP A 98 3.00 26.99 26.75
CA ASP A 98 3.64 26.77 28.05
C ASP A 98 4.99 26.02 27.97
N GLY A 99 5.48 25.72 26.77
CA GLY A 99 6.76 25.05 26.54
C GLY A 99 6.74 23.53 26.73
N SER A 100 5.56 22.92 26.87
CA SER A 100 5.41 21.46 26.86
C SER A 100 5.41 20.93 25.41
N ALA A 101 5.82 19.67 25.25
CA ALA A 101 5.57 18.92 24.02
C ALA A 101 4.32 18.05 24.19
N TYR A 102 3.53 17.96 23.13
CA TYR A 102 2.32 17.17 23.11
C TYR A 102 2.31 16.24 21.90
N LEU A 103 2.05 14.97 22.15
CA LEU A 103 1.53 14.04 21.18
C LEU A 103 0.04 13.89 21.45
N HIS A 104 -0.77 14.38 20.53
CA HIS A 104 -2.21 14.18 20.54
C HIS A 104 -2.58 12.96 19.70
N ASP A 105 -3.69 12.34 20.06
CA ASP A 105 -4.46 11.45 19.18
C ASP A 105 -3.71 10.21 18.66
N PHE A 106 -2.69 9.71 19.38
CA PHE A 106 -2.07 8.42 19.06
C PHE A 106 -3.06 7.31 19.36
N ILE A 107 -3.67 6.76 18.33
CA ILE A 107 -4.50 5.59 18.48
C ILE A 107 -3.63 4.35 18.29
N ALA A 108 -3.69 3.42 19.24
CA ALA A 108 -2.88 2.22 19.16
C ALA A 108 -3.31 1.39 17.92
N PRO A 109 -2.41 1.15 16.94
CA PRO A 109 -2.74 0.39 15.74
C PRO A 109 -2.99 -1.09 16.03
N TYR A 110 -2.50 -1.57 17.17
CA TYR A 110 -2.70 -2.94 17.63
C TYR A 110 -2.75 -2.97 19.16
N SER A 111 -3.32 -4.03 19.72
CA SER A 111 -3.25 -4.28 21.16
C SER A 111 -1.90 -4.88 21.50
N GLY A 112 -1.11 -4.22 22.34
CA GLY A 112 0.26 -4.66 22.61
C GLY A 112 1.07 -3.67 23.44
N THR A 113 2.38 -3.91 23.53
CA THR A 113 3.27 -2.98 24.24
C THR A 113 3.73 -1.89 23.27
N PHE A 114 3.62 -0.64 23.71
CA PHE A 114 4.19 0.51 23.05
C PHE A 114 5.25 1.13 23.94
N TYR A 115 6.22 1.78 23.30
CA TYR A 115 7.27 2.52 23.99
C TYR A 115 7.21 3.98 23.59
N ALA A 116 7.54 4.88 24.51
CA ALA A 116 7.76 6.28 24.19
C ALA A 116 9.13 6.72 24.67
N SER A 117 9.91 7.35 23.80
CA SER A 117 11.13 8.04 24.21
C SER A 117 10.86 9.53 24.27
N VAL A 118 11.27 10.14 25.38
CA VAL A 118 11.24 11.58 25.56
C VAL A 118 12.67 12.08 25.75
N LEU A 119 13.09 13.00 24.89
CA LEU A 119 14.40 13.64 24.95
C LEU A 119 14.30 14.91 25.79
N MET A 120 15.16 15.03 26.82
CA MET A 120 15.08 16.05 27.87
C MET A 120 16.44 16.71 28.12
N TYR A 121 16.45 17.94 28.64
CA TYR A 121 17.69 18.70 28.79
C TYR A 121 18.49 18.26 30.04
N PRO A 122 19.82 18.13 29.95
CA PRO A 122 20.65 17.82 31.12
C PRO A 122 20.66 19.00 32.11
N GLY A 123 20.27 18.72 33.36
CA GLY A 123 20.27 19.73 34.44
C GLY A 123 18.93 20.42 34.70
N SER A 124 17.88 20.07 33.94
CA SER A 124 16.49 20.47 34.17
C SER A 124 15.93 19.94 35.51
N SER A 125 15.13 20.75 36.20
CA SER A 125 14.49 20.44 37.48
C SER A 125 12.99 20.70 37.40
N GLY A 126 12.20 19.67 37.09
CA GLY A 126 10.76 19.85 36.84
C GLY A 126 10.25 19.04 35.66
N ARG A 127 10.80 17.84 35.47
CA ARG A 127 10.48 16.98 34.34
C ARG A 127 9.26 16.14 34.64
N SER A 128 8.33 16.10 33.70
CA SER A 128 7.21 15.17 33.78
C SER A 128 6.82 14.63 32.41
N VAL A 129 6.38 13.39 32.39
CA VAL A 129 5.64 12.83 31.25
C VAL A 129 4.33 12.31 31.77
N ARG A 130 3.24 12.65 31.07
CA ARG A 130 1.90 12.13 31.32
C ARG A 130 1.41 11.43 30.07
N LEU A 131 0.94 10.22 30.26
CA LEU A 131 0.21 9.45 29.27
C LEU A 131 -1.27 9.52 29.65
N TYR A 132 -2.11 9.83 28.68
CA TYR A 132 -3.56 9.78 28.78
C TYR A 132 -4.06 8.69 27.83
N ALA A 133 -5.14 8.01 28.18
CA ALA A 133 -5.82 7.07 27.31
C ALA A 133 -7.33 7.38 27.32
N ASP A 134 -7.91 7.40 26.14
CA ASP A 134 -9.34 7.40 25.90
C ASP A 134 -9.69 6.00 25.35
N LEU A 135 -10.47 5.27 26.13
CA LEU A 135 -10.90 3.92 25.82
C LEU A 135 -12.28 3.90 25.15
N ASP A 136 -12.88 5.05 24.84
CA ASP A 136 -13.95 5.12 23.87
C ASP A 136 -13.42 4.75 22.47
N THR A 137 -14.30 4.32 21.56
CA THR A 137 -13.88 4.10 20.18
C THR A 137 -13.52 5.46 19.61
N ALA A 138 -12.25 5.63 19.21
CA ALA A 138 -11.77 6.89 18.69
C ALA A 138 -12.71 7.38 17.58
N THR A 139 -13.18 8.62 17.69
CA THR A 139 -13.85 9.26 16.57
C THR A 139 -12.81 9.45 15.48
N VAL A 140 -13.02 8.82 14.32
CA VAL A 140 -12.24 9.05 13.09
C VAL A 140 -11.92 10.54 13.02
N SER A 141 -10.63 10.90 13.07
CA SER A 141 -10.19 12.28 13.06
C SER A 141 -10.91 13.03 11.94
N THR A 142 -11.38 14.26 12.21
CA THR A 142 -12.06 15.03 11.17
C THR A 142 -11.09 15.20 9.99
N PRO A 143 -11.42 14.65 8.80
CA PRO A 143 -10.45 14.53 7.72
C PRO A 143 -9.98 15.90 7.28
N SER A 144 -8.66 16.10 7.31
CA SER A 144 -8.02 17.34 6.89
C SER A 144 -7.12 17.05 5.69
N PRO A 145 -7.21 17.81 4.58
CA PRO A 145 -6.35 17.56 3.43
C PRO A 145 -4.87 17.65 3.79
N ILE A 146 -4.08 16.72 3.27
CA ILE A 146 -2.61 16.72 3.38
C ILE A 146 -2.06 17.12 2.01
N ALA A 147 -1.27 18.18 1.97
CA ALA A 147 -0.66 18.67 0.74
C ALA A 147 0.85 18.79 0.92
N GLY A 148 1.61 18.16 0.02
CA GLY A 148 3.02 18.40 -0.15
C GLY A 148 3.31 19.68 -0.93
N SER A 149 4.58 19.86 -1.24
CA SER A 149 5.16 21.05 -1.83
C SER A 149 5.61 20.79 -3.27
N GLY A 150 6.59 21.55 -3.74
CA GLY A 150 7.29 21.29 -5.01
C GLY A 150 8.63 20.59 -4.82
N ALA A 151 8.89 20.08 -3.61
CA ALA A 151 10.10 19.36 -3.23
C ALA A 151 9.77 17.90 -2.94
N ASN A 152 10.78 17.09 -2.61
CA ASN A 152 10.58 15.71 -2.23
C ASN A 152 10.06 15.65 -0.79
N ASP A 153 8.78 15.39 -0.62
CA ASP A 153 8.09 15.43 0.68
C ASP A 153 7.93 14.06 1.31
N LYS A 154 7.85 14.08 2.65
CA LYS A 154 7.46 12.92 3.47
C LYS A 154 6.16 13.28 4.17
N LEU A 155 5.08 12.68 3.73
CA LEU A 155 3.74 12.89 4.24
C LEU A 155 3.38 11.74 5.17
N LEU A 156 2.90 12.02 6.37
CA LEU A 156 2.38 11.00 7.28
C LEU A 156 0.87 10.91 7.10
N SER A 157 0.34 9.69 6.92
CA SER A 157 -1.11 9.49 6.96
C SER A 157 -1.61 9.69 8.38
N THR A 158 -2.89 10.03 8.52
CA THR A 158 -3.56 9.97 9.82
C THR A 158 -4.62 8.87 9.80
N MET A 159 -5.43 8.77 10.84
CA MET A 159 -6.54 7.80 10.88
C MET A 159 -7.84 8.35 10.31
N GLY A 160 -7.88 9.60 9.87
CA GLY A 160 -9.01 10.11 9.12
C GLY A 160 -9.04 9.56 7.69
N GLY A 161 -10.01 10.01 6.89
CA GLY A 161 -10.06 9.71 5.46
C GLY A 161 -9.58 10.92 4.68
N GLU A 162 -8.28 11.03 4.47
CA GLU A 162 -7.67 12.25 3.94
C GLU A 162 -7.77 12.35 2.42
N LYS A 163 -7.72 13.59 1.93
CA LYS A 163 -7.30 13.84 0.54
C LYS A 163 -5.84 14.23 0.58
N ILE A 164 -4.99 13.38 0.03
CA ILE A 164 -3.54 13.50 0.06
C ILE A 164 -3.04 13.81 -1.34
N ASP A 165 -2.29 14.89 -1.47
CA ASP A 165 -1.63 15.30 -2.71
C ASP A 165 -0.16 15.60 -2.41
N GLY A 166 0.77 14.79 -2.94
CA GLY A 166 2.21 15.01 -2.74
C GLY A 166 2.74 16.26 -3.43
N GLY A 167 2.04 16.76 -4.45
CA GLY A 167 2.48 17.91 -5.21
C GLY A 167 3.45 17.53 -6.32
N ALA A 168 4.62 18.16 -6.34
CA ALA A 168 5.66 17.87 -7.32
C ALA A 168 6.95 17.49 -6.60
N GLY A 169 7.67 16.50 -7.11
CA GLY A 169 8.85 15.97 -6.43
C GLY A 169 8.87 14.46 -6.54
N ASP A 170 9.74 13.81 -5.77
CA ASP A 170 9.58 12.41 -5.42
C ASP A 170 9.02 12.35 -3.99
N ASP A 171 7.73 12.11 -3.86
CA ASP A 171 6.99 12.18 -2.60
C ASP A 171 6.76 10.79 -2.00
N ALA A 172 6.81 10.70 -0.67
CA ALA A 172 6.58 9.48 0.08
C ALA A 172 5.45 9.67 1.11
N LEU A 173 4.39 8.86 1.00
CA LEU A 173 3.34 8.74 2.01
C LEU A 173 3.67 7.62 2.98
N ILE A 174 3.55 7.87 4.28
CA ILE A 174 3.99 6.97 5.35
C ILE A 174 2.77 6.51 6.16
N TYR A 175 2.58 5.19 6.24
CA TYR A 175 1.62 4.51 7.11
C TYR A 175 2.35 3.81 8.27
N SER A 176 1.66 3.72 9.41
CA SER A 176 2.25 3.22 10.66
C SER A 176 2.24 1.69 10.81
N CYS A 177 1.40 0.98 10.06
CA CYS A 177 1.28 -0.48 10.12
C CYS A 177 2.01 -1.17 8.95
N ASP A 178 2.15 -2.49 9.05
CA ASP A 178 2.64 -3.36 7.97
C ASP A 178 1.73 -3.24 6.73
N ARG A 179 2.29 -3.40 5.53
CA ARG A 179 1.55 -3.28 4.25
C ARG A 179 0.28 -4.12 4.29
N ALA A 180 0.33 -5.35 4.77
CA ALA A 180 -0.80 -6.28 4.76
C ALA A 180 -2.03 -5.79 5.54
N ALA A 181 -1.89 -4.81 6.44
CA ALA A 181 -2.99 -4.19 7.18
C ALA A 181 -3.87 -3.27 6.30
N TYR A 182 -3.39 -2.89 5.11
CA TYR A 182 -4.07 -1.93 4.23
C TYR A 182 -4.56 -2.59 2.95
N SER A 183 -5.68 -2.14 2.41
CA SER A 183 -6.05 -2.36 1.01
C SER A 183 -5.66 -1.14 0.19
N MET A 184 -5.13 -1.38 -0.99
CA MET A 184 -4.72 -0.34 -1.93
C MET A 184 -5.46 -0.54 -3.24
N ILE A 185 -6.32 0.41 -3.62
CA ILE A 185 -7.18 0.30 -4.80
C ILE A 185 -6.95 1.50 -5.71
N ASN A 186 -6.42 1.24 -6.90
CA ASN A 186 -6.23 2.27 -7.92
C ASN A 186 -7.51 2.48 -8.72
N MET A 187 -8.16 3.62 -8.53
CA MET A 187 -9.40 4.02 -9.22
C MET A 187 -9.14 4.69 -10.59
N GLY A 188 -7.91 4.62 -11.10
CA GLY A 188 -7.46 5.18 -12.37
C GLY A 188 -6.94 6.61 -12.26
N ASN A 189 -7.66 7.50 -11.56
CA ASN A 189 -7.28 8.91 -11.35
C ASN A 189 -6.86 9.26 -9.91
N ARG A 190 -6.91 8.27 -9.02
CA ARG A 190 -6.49 8.34 -7.63
C ARG A 190 -6.22 6.94 -7.13
N LEU A 191 -5.37 6.84 -6.13
CA LEU A 191 -5.22 5.66 -5.30
C LEU A 191 -6.10 5.85 -4.07
N THR A 192 -6.83 4.81 -3.66
CA THR A 192 -7.45 4.78 -2.33
C THR A 192 -6.72 3.79 -1.46
N ILE A 193 -6.40 4.21 -0.24
CA ILE A 193 -5.76 3.35 0.77
C ILE A 193 -6.68 3.33 1.97
N SER A 194 -6.93 2.15 2.53
CA SER A 194 -7.81 1.99 3.68
C SER A 194 -7.34 0.83 4.56
N ALA A 195 -7.39 1.00 5.87
CA ALA A 195 -7.14 -0.10 6.79
C ALA A 195 -8.20 -1.22 6.60
N LYS A 196 -7.76 -2.48 6.56
CA LYS A 196 -8.64 -3.65 6.34
C LYS A 196 -9.53 -3.96 7.55
N ASP A 197 -9.14 -3.51 8.74
CA ASP A 197 -9.95 -3.63 9.95
C ASP A 197 -11.08 -2.58 10.01
N GLY A 198 -11.06 -1.58 9.13
CA GLY A 198 -12.03 -0.49 9.06
C GLY A 198 -11.95 0.49 10.23
N LEU A 199 -10.84 0.49 10.98
CA LEU A 199 -10.63 1.40 12.11
C LEU A 199 -10.14 2.79 11.68
N GLU A 200 -9.65 2.92 10.44
CA GLU A 200 -9.22 4.17 9.83
C GLU A 200 -10.19 4.62 8.73
N GLY A 201 -10.18 5.92 8.43
CA GLY A 201 -10.80 6.44 7.22
C GLY A 201 -10.13 5.90 5.96
N SER A 202 -10.75 6.17 4.80
CA SER A 202 -10.15 5.85 3.51
C SER A 202 -9.50 7.09 2.93
N ASP A 203 -8.21 6.99 2.67
CA ASP A 203 -7.42 8.04 2.04
C ASP A 203 -7.59 8.04 0.53
N GLU A 204 -7.64 9.23 -0.07
CA GLU A 204 -7.54 9.46 -1.50
C GLU A 204 -6.19 10.11 -1.83
N VAL A 205 -5.29 9.33 -2.43
CA VAL A 205 -3.89 9.71 -2.67
C VAL A 205 -3.64 10.03 -4.14
N ARG A 206 -2.93 11.13 -4.40
CA ARG A 206 -2.45 11.57 -5.72
C ARG A 206 -1.03 12.13 -5.62
N ASN A 207 -0.32 12.13 -6.75
CA ASN A 207 1.02 12.70 -6.90
C ASN A 207 1.97 12.24 -5.79
N VAL A 208 2.00 10.93 -5.55
CA VAL A 208 2.90 10.29 -4.59
C VAL A 208 3.62 9.16 -5.32
N GLU A 209 4.94 9.10 -5.18
CA GLU A 209 5.79 8.12 -5.86
C GLU A 209 6.02 6.89 -5.01
N GLN A 210 5.93 6.99 -3.68
CA GLN A 210 6.19 5.89 -2.76
C GLN A 210 5.18 5.85 -1.62
N VAL A 211 4.77 4.65 -1.23
CA VAL A 211 4.02 4.41 0.01
C VAL A 211 4.86 3.54 0.92
N ALA A 212 5.30 4.11 2.05
CA ALA A 212 6.07 3.43 3.07
C ALA A 212 5.13 2.87 4.15
N PHE A 213 5.37 1.62 4.51
CA PHE A 213 4.74 0.87 5.58
C PHE A 213 5.82 0.44 6.58
N ALA A 214 5.42 -0.08 7.74
CA ALA A 214 6.38 -0.52 8.77
C ALA A 214 7.31 -1.65 8.28
N ASP A 215 6.83 -2.51 7.39
CA ASP A 215 7.55 -3.68 6.87
C ASP A 215 8.15 -3.49 5.47
N GLY A 216 7.97 -2.33 4.83
CA GLY A 216 8.51 -2.10 3.50
C GLY A 216 7.97 -0.88 2.77
N VAL A 217 8.38 -0.74 1.51
CA VAL A 217 7.98 0.38 0.64
C VAL A 217 7.39 -0.17 -0.65
N VAL A 218 6.22 0.36 -1.02
CA VAL A 218 5.60 0.18 -2.33
C VAL A 218 5.99 1.35 -3.22
N ASP A 219 6.76 1.09 -4.27
CA ASP A 219 7.10 2.08 -5.28
C ASP A 219 5.97 2.15 -6.32
N LEU A 220 5.38 3.34 -6.49
CA LEU A 220 4.31 3.61 -7.44
C LEU A 220 4.84 4.00 -8.82
N ARG A 221 6.10 4.43 -8.92
CA ARG A 221 6.71 4.85 -10.20
C ARG A 221 6.76 3.69 -11.17
N TYR A 222 6.41 3.97 -12.43
CA TYR A 222 6.31 2.96 -13.50
C TYR A 222 5.35 1.79 -13.23
N SER A 223 4.64 1.74 -12.10
CA SER A 223 3.80 0.59 -11.75
C SER A 223 2.69 0.36 -12.80
N MET A 224 1.98 1.42 -13.16
CA MET A 224 0.97 1.42 -14.22
C MET A 224 1.54 1.04 -15.59
N LEU A 225 2.73 1.54 -15.93
CA LEU A 225 3.38 1.22 -17.19
C LEU A 225 3.76 -0.25 -17.24
N ALA A 226 4.42 -0.76 -16.20
CA ALA A 226 4.80 -2.16 -16.09
C ALA A 226 3.57 -3.08 -16.13
N GLU A 227 2.52 -2.79 -15.38
CA GLU A 227 1.25 -3.53 -15.43
C GLU A 227 0.64 -3.50 -16.84
N SER A 228 0.67 -2.37 -17.53
CA SER A 228 0.16 -2.29 -18.91
C SER A 228 0.94 -3.17 -19.90
N LEU A 229 2.24 -3.37 -19.67
CA LEU A 229 3.08 -4.25 -20.49
C LEU A 229 2.80 -5.74 -20.19
N TYR A 230 2.68 -6.11 -18.92
CA TYR A 230 2.26 -7.46 -18.50
C TYR A 230 0.85 -7.79 -19.00
N LEU A 231 -0.10 -6.86 -18.85
CA LEU A 231 -1.44 -6.95 -19.38
C LEU A 231 -1.41 -7.12 -20.91
N GLY A 232 -0.69 -6.25 -21.62
CA GLY A 232 -0.64 -6.28 -23.08
C GLY A 232 -0.07 -7.59 -23.61
N TYR A 233 1.09 -8.00 -23.08
CA TYR A 233 1.83 -9.13 -23.61
C TYR A 233 1.38 -10.49 -23.05
N PHE A 234 1.01 -10.60 -21.78
CA PHE A 234 0.62 -11.89 -21.17
C PHE A 234 -0.87 -11.98 -20.82
N GLY A 235 -1.62 -10.88 -20.89
CA GLY A 235 -3.04 -10.83 -20.54
C GLY A 235 -3.30 -10.89 -19.04
N ARG A 236 -2.27 -10.79 -18.20
CA ARG A 236 -2.36 -10.94 -16.74
C ARG A 236 -1.67 -9.79 -16.01
N ALA A 237 -2.01 -9.63 -14.74
CA ALA A 237 -1.25 -8.79 -13.81
C ALA A 237 0.17 -9.33 -13.60
N ALA A 238 1.13 -8.44 -13.34
CA ALA A 238 2.46 -8.84 -12.92
C ALA A 238 2.42 -9.59 -11.57
N ASP A 239 3.41 -10.42 -11.29
CA ASP A 239 3.65 -10.84 -9.90
C ASP A 239 4.43 -9.74 -9.17
N PRO A 240 4.36 -9.62 -7.82
CA PRO A 240 5.00 -8.52 -7.11
C PRO A 240 6.51 -8.42 -7.31
N ALA A 241 7.21 -9.54 -7.50
CA ALA A 241 8.65 -9.54 -7.77
C ALA A 241 8.96 -9.11 -9.21
N GLY A 242 8.20 -9.61 -10.19
CA GLY A 242 8.26 -9.21 -11.59
C GLY A 242 7.97 -7.73 -11.78
N LEU A 243 6.94 -7.20 -11.12
CA LEU A 243 6.58 -5.78 -11.15
C LEU A 243 7.78 -4.92 -10.66
N ARG A 244 8.30 -5.20 -9.46
CA ARG A 244 9.45 -4.47 -8.90
C ARG A 244 10.68 -4.55 -9.78
N ALA A 245 11.00 -5.73 -10.32
CA ALA A 245 12.13 -5.90 -11.21
C ALA A 245 11.98 -5.05 -12.48
N PHE A 246 10.79 -5.04 -13.06
CA PHE A 246 10.51 -4.29 -14.28
C PHE A 246 10.52 -2.78 -14.03
N GLN A 247 9.93 -2.30 -12.93
CA GLN A 247 10.01 -0.91 -12.49
C GLN A 247 11.47 -0.47 -12.30
N SER A 248 12.30 -1.28 -11.64
CA SER A 248 13.71 -1.00 -11.43
C SER A 248 14.48 -0.87 -12.75
N GLN A 249 14.19 -1.75 -13.72
CA GLN A 249 14.81 -1.69 -15.05
C GLN A 249 14.35 -0.46 -15.84
N LEU A 250 13.06 -0.11 -15.81
CA LEU A 250 12.55 1.11 -16.44
C LEU A 250 13.17 2.37 -15.83
N ALA A 251 13.26 2.45 -14.50
CA ALA A 251 13.88 3.56 -13.79
C ALA A 251 15.37 3.69 -14.10
N ALA A 252 16.11 2.57 -14.12
CA ALA A 252 17.53 2.57 -14.48
C ALA A 252 17.78 3.06 -15.92
N LEU A 253 16.86 2.77 -16.84
CA LEU A 253 16.90 3.23 -18.22
C LEU A 253 16.37 4.66 -18.39
N LYS A 254 15.85 5.30 -17.34
CA LYS A 254 15.13 6.58 -17.42
C LYS A 254 14.07 6.56 -18.50
N ALA A 255 13.32 5.45 -18.53
CA ALA A 255 12.28 5.23 -19.51
C ALA A 255 11.17 6.29 -19.39
N PRO A 256 10.45 6.60 -20.47
CA PRO A 256 9.20 7.34 -20.38
C PRO A 256 8.18 6.60 -19.50
N ASP A 257 7.22 7.35 -18.94
CA ASP A 257 6.20 6.84 -18.02
C ASP A 257 4.95 6.27 -18.72
N ASN A 258 4.84 6.44 -20.04
CA ASN A 258 3.70 5.99 -20.83
C ASN A 258 4.11 5.15 -22.05
N ALA A 259 3.22 4.25 -22.47
CA ALA A 259 3.51 3.26 -23.50
C ALA A 259 3.78 3.87 -24.88
N SER A 260 3.14 4.99 -25.22
CA SER A 260 3.33 5.66 -26.51
C SER A 260 4.76 6.20 -26.65
N GLU A 261 5.25 6.91 -25.63
CA GLU A 261 6.63 7.40 -25.61
C GLU A 261 7.64 6.27 -25.48
N LEU A 262 7.36 5.25 -24.68
CA LEU A 262 8.20 4.05 -24.57
C LEU A 262 8.34 3.35 -25.92
N SER A 263 7.24 3.22 -26.67
CA SER A 263 7.24 2.68 -28.05
C SER A 263 8.12 3.52 -28.98
N GLY A 264 8.09 4.85 -28.86
CA GLY A 264 8.96 5.74 -29.63
C GLY A 264 10.46 5.55 -29.33
N LYS A 265 10.80 5.18 -28.08
CA LYS A 265 12.18 4.91 -27.67
C LYS A 265 12.72 3.56 -28.12
N TYR A 266 11.87 2.57 -28.36
CA TYR A 266 12.27 1.20 -28.72
C TYR A 266 13.29 1.12 -29.87
N GLY A 267 13.11 1.93 -30.92
CA GLY A 267 14.01 1.95 -32.08
C GLY A 267 15.37 2.61 -31.82
N SER A 268 15.46 3.48 -30.81
CA SER A 268 16.64 4.33 -30.57
C SER A 268 17.41 4.00 -29.30
N ASP A 269 16.80 3.29 -28.35
CA ASP A 269 17.42 2.89 -27.09
C ASP A 269 17.53 1.35 -27.00
N ALA A 270 18.76 0.85 -27.00
CA ALA A 270 19.03 -0.59 -26.95
C ALA A 270 18.63 -1.23 -25.61
N GLY A 271 18.70 -0.48 -24.51
CA GLY A 271 18.30 -0.97 -23.18
C GLY A 271 16.78 -1.16 -23.10
N ILE A 272 16.02 -0.16 -23.58
CA ILE A 272 14.55 -0.28 -23.68
C ILE A 272 14.17 -1.40 -24.64
N ARG A 273 14.84 -1.51 -25.79
CA ARG A 273 14.61 -2.62 -26.73
C ARG A 273 14.79 -3.98 -26.06
N ASN A 274 15.93 -4.20 -25.41
CA ASN A 274 16.24 -5.46 -24.73
C ASN A 274 15.24 -5.76 -23.61
N LEU A 275 14.84 -4.74 -22.84
CA LEU A 275 13.85 -4.87 -21.78
C LEU A 275 12.49 -5.31 -22.34
N ILE A 276 12.00 -4.66 -23.40
CA ILE A 276 10.73 -5.03 -24.03
C ILE A 276 10.81 -6.42 -24.66
N ASP A 277 11.88 -6.73 -25.40
CA ASP A 277 12.07 -8.04 -26.05
C ASP A 277 12.21 -9.19 -25.05
N SER A 278 12.58 -8.91 -23.79
CA SER A 278 12.66 -9.93 -22.73
C SER A 278 11.34 -10.68 -22.53
N PHE A 279 10.19 -10.01 -22.71
CA PHE A 279 8.87 -10.64 -22.68
C PHE A 279 8.77 -11.78 -23.68
N GLY A 280 9.20 -11.53 -24.93
CA GLY A 280 9.11 -12.50 -26.02
C GLY A 280 10.04 -13.69 -25.90
N THR A 281 11.12 -13.55 -25.12
CA THR A 281 12.10 -14.63 -24.85
C THR A 281 11.77 -15.45 -23.60
N SER A 282 10.70 -15.11 -22.89
CA SER A 282 10.31 -15.80 -21.65
C SER A 282 9.72 -17.20 -21.92
N ALA A 283 9.85 -18.09 -20.93
CA ALA A 283 9.20 -19.41 -20.95
C ALA A 283 7.67 -19.29 -21.05
N GLU A 284 7.07 -18.29 -20.38
CA GLU A 284 5.64 -18.02 -20.46
C GLU A 284 5.21 -17.60 -21.87
N SER A 285 5.97 -16.74 -22.55
CA SER A 285 5.67 -16.38 -23.95
C SER A 285 5.66 -17.59 -24.86
N THR A 286 6.61 -18.51 -24.67
CA THR A 286 6.68 -19.75 -25.46
C THR A 286 5.47 -20.63 -25.22
N ALA A 287 5.02 -20.75 -23.97
CA ALA A 287 3.84 -21.53 -23.61
C ALA A 287 2.53 -20.88 -24.09
N LEU A 288 2.44 -19.55 -24.04
CA LEU A 288 1.22 -18.81 -24.37
C LEU A 288 1.03 -18.66 -25.88
N TYR A 289 2.13 -18.56 -26.64
CA TYR A 289 2.12 -18.27 -28.07
C TYR A 289 2.88 -19.29 -28.93
N PRO A 290 2.55 -20.60 -28.86
CA PRO A 290 3.24 -21.64 -29.63
C PRO A 290 2.90 -21.62 -31.13
N GLY A 291 1.88 -20.83 -31.52
CA GLY A 291 1.31 -20.82 -32.86
C GLY A 291 1.79 -19.69 -33.78
N ASP A 292 1.02 -19.52 -34.85
CA ASP A 292 1.26 -18.50 -35.87
C ASP A 292 1.12 -17.06 -35.33
N THR A 293 1.66 -16.13 -36.11
CA THR A 293 1.66 -14.70 -35.78
C THR A 293 0.24 -14.11 -35.69
N GLN A 294 -0.73 -14.63 -36.45
CA GLN A 294 -2.11 -14.14 -36.38
C GLN A 294 -2.77 -14.48 -35.05
N VAL A 295 -2.52 -15.68 -34.51
CA VAL A 295 -2.98 -16.11 -33.18
C VAL A 295 -2.39 -15.20 -32.11
N PHE A 296 -1.10 -14.89 -32.21
CA PHE A 296 -0.45 -13.92 -31.31
C PHE A 296 -1.14 -12.54 -31.39
N VAL A 297 -1.28 -11.95 -32.57
CA VAL A 297 -1.90 -10.62 -32.73
C VAL A 297 -3.33 -10.60 -32.19
N LYS A 298 -4.14 -11.63 -32.47
CA LYS A 298 -5.50 -11.75 -31.91
C LYS A 298 -5.50 -11.82 -30.39
N ALA A 299 -4.54 -12.53 -29.80
CA ALA A 299 -4.40 -12.60 -28.35
C ALA A 299 -4.08 -11.24 -27.73
N ILE A 300 -3.14 -10.48 -28.30
CA ILE A 300 -2.81 -9.12 -27.82
C ILE A 300 -4.04 -8.20 -27.87
N PHE A 301 -4.79 -8.24 -28.97
CA PHE A 301 -6.02 -7.49 -29.11
C PHE A 301 -7.09 -7.88 -28.08
N ASN A 302 -7.24 -9.17 -27.78
CA ASN A 302 -8.16 -9.62 -26.73
C ASN A 302 -7.68 -9.18 -25.33
N ASN A 303 -6.40 -9.36 -25.02
CA ASN A 303 -5.79 -8.97 -23.76
C ASN A 303 -6.04 -7.48 -23.45
N LEU A 304 -5.83 -6.61 -24.44
CA LEU A 304 -5.97 -5.16 -24.28
C LEU A 304 -7.42 -4.68 -24.41
N LEU A 305 -8.14 -5.16 -25.43
CA LEU A 305 -9.35 -4.51 -25.94
C LEU A 305 -10.63 -5.36 -25.83
N ASN A 306 -10.53 -6.63 -25.44
CA ASN A 306 -11.66 -7.58 -25.45
C ASN A 306 -12.37 -7.70 -26.80
N ARG A 307 -11.63 -7.49 -27.89
CA ARG A 307 -12.17 -7.60 -29.25
C ARG A 307 -11.08 -8.01 -30.22
N ALA A 308 -11.47 -8.67 -31.31
CA ALA A 308 -10.57 -8.98 -32.40
C ALA A 308 -10.12 -7.70 -33.15
N PRO A 309 -8.91 -7.72 -33.77
CA PRO A 309 -8.55 -6.72 -34.76
C PRO A 309 -9.48 -6.83 -35.98
N ASN A 310 -9.68 -5.72 -36.70
CA ASN A 310 -10.25 -5.81 -38.04
C ASN A 310 -9.24 -6.49 -39.00
N GLN A 311 -9.71 -6.96 -40.16
CA GLN A 311 -8.85 -7.72 -41.07
C GLN A 311 -7.61 -6.94 -41.51
N ALA A 312 -7.77 -5.66 -41.88
CA ALA A 312 -6.64 -4.82 -42.30
C ALA A 312 -5.58 -4.64 -41.21
N GLY A 313 -6.00 -4.48 -39.95
CA GLY A 313 -5.11 -4.41 -38.80
C GLY A 313 -4.41 -5.74 -38.53
N LEU A 314 -5.14 -6.86 -38.60
CA LEU A 314 -4.56 -8.19 -38.47
C LEU A 314 -3.47 -8.42 -39.53
N ASP A 315 -3.76 -8.11 -40.79
CA ASP A 315 -2.82 -8.27 -41.91
C ASP A 315 -1.58 -7.39 -41.73
N PHE A 316 -1.76 -6.13 -41.32
CA PHE A 316 -0.67 -5.20 -41.06
C PHE A 316 0.29 -5.72 -39.99
N TRP A 317 -0.23 -6.03 -38.80
CA TRP A 317 0.60 -6.48 -37.67
C TRP A 317 1.28 -7.82 -37.97
N THR A 318 0.56 -8.73 -38.63
CA THR A 318 1.10 -10.04 -39.01
C THR A 318 2.27 -9.88 -39.98
N SER A 319 2.09 -9.10 -41.05
CA SER A 319 3.16 -8.84 -42.03
C SER A 319 4.39 -8.16 -41.41
N ALA A 320 4.17 -7.19 -40.52
CA ALA A 320 5.27 -6.48 -39.85
C ALA A 320 6.09 -7.42 -38.94
N ILE A 321 5.44 -8.38 -38.27
CA ILE A 321 6.13 -9.37 -37.44
C ILE A 321 6.82 -10.44 -38.30
N ASP A 322 6.11 -11.00 -39.29
CA ASP A 322 6.63 -12.09 -40.13
C ASP A 322 7.81 -11.66 -41.01
N SER A 323 7.86 -10.37 -41.40
CA SER A 323 8.99 -9.78 -42.12
C SER A 323 10.17 -9.41 -41.21
N GLY A 324 10.03 -9.54 -39.90
CA GLY A 324 11.04 -9.16 -38.91
C GLY A 324 11.17 -7.65 -38.67
N GLN A 325 10.27 -6.82 -39.22
CA GLN A 325 10.27 -5.38 -38.94
C GLN A 325 9.90 -5.07 -37.49
N LEU A 326 9.02 -5.88 -36.90
CA LEU A 326 8.66 -5.82 -35.48
C LEU A 326 8.93 -7.17 -34.82
N THR A 327 9.46 -7.14 -33.60
CA THR A 327 9.36 -8.31 -32.71
C THR A 327 7.93 -8.43 -32.20
N ARG A 328 7.54 -9.62 -31.72
CA ARG A 328 6.24 -9.82 -31.06
C ARG A 328 6.05 -8.85 -29.88
N ALA A 329 7.10 -8.67 -29.07
CA ALA A 329 7.06 -7.76 -27.92
C ALA A 329 6.89 -6.30 -28.33
N ASN A 330 7.62 -5.84 -29.36
CA ASN A 330 7.45 -4.50 -29.89
C ASN A 330 6.05 -4.29 -30.49
N ALA A 331 5.50 -5.28 -31.19
CA ALA A 331 4.15 -5.19 -31.73
C ALA A 331 3.11 -5.04 -30.60
N SER A 332 3.26 -5.77 -29.49
CA SER A 332 2.38 -5.60 -28.32
C SER A 332 2.44 -4.19 -27.73
N LEU A 333 3.65 -3.65 -27.53
CA LEU A 333 3.86 -2.28 -27.06
C LEU A 333 3.28 -1.24 -28.04
N ALA A 334 3.50 -1.40 -29.34
CA ALA A 334 2.98 -0.50 -30.36
C ALA A 334 1.45 -0.52 -30.45
N ILE A 335 0.82 -1.69 -30.32
CA ILE A 335 -0.64 -1.83 -30.25
C ILE A 335 -1.19 -1.12 -29.01
N LEU A 336 -0.56 -1.32 -27.84
CA LEU A 336 -0.93 -0.64 -26.59
C LEU A 336 -0.85 0.89 -26.72
N GLY A 337 0.31 1.42 -27.13
CA GLY A 337 0.51 2.87 -27.31
C GLY A 337 -0.42 3.47 -28.36
N GLY A 338 -0.65 2.74 -29.46
CA GLY A 338 -1.58 3.13 -30.52
C GLY A 338 -3.03 3.20 -30.04
N ALA A 339 -3.48 2.21 -29.26
CA ALA A 339 -4.82 2.20 -28.68
C ALA A 339 -5.05 3.35 -27.69
N GLN A 340 -4.07 3.62 -26.81
CA GLN A 340 -4.14 4.72 -25.85
C GLN A 340 -4.13 6.12 -26.48
N SER A 341 -3.61 6.23 -27.71
CA SER A 341 -3.52 7.49 -28.48
C SER A 341 -4.67 7.68 -29.48
N ASN A 342 -5.54 6.67 -29.67
CA ASN A 342 -6.61 6.71 -30.67
C ASN A 342 -7.80 7.55 -30.18
N THR A 343 -8.14 8.61 -30.91
CA THR A 343 -9.21 9.56 -30.57
C THR A 343 -10.54 9.29 -31.28
N SER A 344 -10.64 8.24 -32.10
CA SER A 344 -11.92 7.80 -32.66
C SER A 344 -12.89 7.38 -31.56
N ALA A 345 -14.20 7.34 -31.84
CA ALA A 345 -15.19 6.92 -30.86
C ALA A 345 -14.90 5.52 -30.27
N GLN A 346 -14.49 4.56 -31.11
CA GLN A 346 -14.05 3.24 -30.64
C GLN A 346 -12.73 3.33 -29.86
N GLY A 347 -11.79 4.18 -30.31
CA GLY A 347 -10.50 4.39 -29.63
C GLY A 347 -10.65 4.91 -28.20
N LEU A 348 -11.63 5.78 -27.93
CA LEU A 348 -11.92 6.24 -26.58
C LEU A 348 -12.44 5.11 -25.68
N THR A 349 -13.31 4.23 -26.20
CA THR A 349 -13.76 3.02 -25.49
C THR A 349 -12.62 2.04 -25.24
N ASP A 350 -11.76 1.83 -26.23
CA ASP A 350 -10.58 0.97 -26.12
C ASP A 350 -9.61 1.50 -25.06
N LYS A 351 -9.35 2.81 -25.08
CA LYS A 351 -8.50 3.50 -24.09
C LYS A 351 -9.04 3.33 -22.68
N GLN A 352 -10.35 3.51 -22.46
CA GLN A 352 -10.96 3.32 -21.14
C GLN A 352 -10.93 1.84 -20.71
N THR A 353 -11.13 0.90 -21.64
CA THR A 353 -11.01 -0.54 -21.37
C THR A 353 -9.60 -0.89 -20.87
N ILE A 354 -8.56 -0.38 -21.55
CA ILE A 354 -7.17 -0.56 -21.12
C ILE A 354 -6.95 0.08 -19.74
N ALA A 355 -7.39 1.32 -19.52
CA ALA A 355 -7.22 2.01 -18.24
C ALA A 355 -7.83 1.20 -17.09
N ASN A 356 -9.07 0.73 -17.25
CA ASN A 356 -9.74 -0.10 -16.24
C ASN A 356 -9.00 -1.42 -16.00
N LYS A 357 -8.54 -2.09 -17.07
CA LYS A 357 -7.76 -3.33 -16.95
C LYS A 357 -6.43 -3.12 -16.23
N VAL A 358 -5.73 -2.02 -16.50
CA VAL A 358 -4.47 -1.70 -15.82
C VAL A 358 -4.71 -1.41 -14.34
N SER A 359 -5.77 -0.68 -13.99
CA SER A 359 -6.19 -0.50 -12.59
C SER A 359 -6.48 -1.83 -11.90
N VAL A 360 -7.28 -2.70 -12.50
CA VAL A 360 -7.60 -4.03 -11.93
C VAL A 360 -6.36 -4.92 -11.83
N ALA A 361 -5.46 -4.88 -12.82
CA ALA A 361 -4.21 -5.64 -12.79
C ALA A 361 -3.32 -5.17 -11.64
N TRP A 362 -3.19 -3.86 -11.46
CA TRP A 362 -2.45 -3.29 -10.35
C TRP A 362 -3.09 -3.62 -9.00
N ASN A 363 -4.41 -3.53 -8.86
CA ASN A 363 -5.11 -3.93 -7.64
C ASN A 363 -4.84 -5.40 -7.31
N PHE A 364 -4.86 -6.27 -8.32
CA PHE A 364 -4.52 -7.68 -8.13
C PHE A 364 -3.10 -7.86 -7.58
N THR A 365 -2.11 -7.19 -8.18
CA THR A 365 -0.72 -7.28 -7.70
C THR A 365 -0.55 -6.65 -6.31
N ALA A 366 -1.24 -5.54 -6.04
CA ALA A 366 -1.19 -4.85 -4.77
C ALA A 366 -1.80 -5.68 -3.63
N GLU A 367 -2.86 -6.43 -3.90
CA GLU A 367 -3.51 -7.32 -2.91
C GLU A 367 -2.76 -8.64 -2.69
N LEU A 368 -1.72 -8.96 -3.48
CA LEU A 368 -0.77 -10.03 -3.14
C LEU A 368 0.21 -9.52 -2.07
N ASP A 369 -0.29 -9.26 -0.87
CA ASP A 369 0.42 -8.52 0.17
C ASP A 369 0.94 -9.36 1.34
N VAL A 370 0.59 -10.64 1.41
CA VAL A 370 1.18 -11.59 2.35
C VAL A 370 2.04 -12.66 1.64
N PRO A 371 3.09 -13.21 2.29
CA PRO A 371 3.99 -14.18 1.67
C PRO A 371 3.31 -15.43 1.09
N THR A 372 2.19 -15.86 1.68
CA THR A 372 1.42 -17.03 1.22
C THR A 372 0.76 -16.79 -0.13
N GLU A 373 0.16 -15.61 -0.33
CA GLU A 373 -0.47 -15.20 -1.59
C GLU A 373 0.58 -14.96 -2.68
N ILE A 374 1.66 -14.23 -2.34
CA ILE A 374 2.81 -14.02 -3.24
C ILE A 374 3.38 -15.36 -3.71
N GLY A 375 3.56 -16.31 -2.79
CA GLY A 375 4.07 -17.64 -3.08
C GLY A 375 3.10 -18.54 -3.87
N ALA A 376 1.81 -18.20 -3.89
CA ALA A 376 0.76 -18.92 -4.60
C ALA A 376 0.57 -18.42 -6.05
N TYR A 377 0.85 -17.14 -6.33
CA TYR A 377 0.77 -16.58 -7.67
C TYR A 377 1.95 -17.01 -8.56
N LYS A 378 1.97 -18.31 -8.92
CA LYS A 378 2.99 -18.94 -9.76
C LYS A 378 2.38 -20.01 -10.67
N GLY A 379 3.00 -20.21 -11.83
CA GLY A 379 2.58 -21.25 -12.78
C GLY A 379 1.37 -20.88 -13.63
N SER A 380 0.96 -21.81 -14.50
CA SER A 380 -0.07 -21.58 -15.53
C SER A 380 -1.45 -21.28 -14.98
N ASP A 381 -1.81 -21.93 -13.87
CA ASP A 381 -3.19 -21.92 -13.36
C ASP A 381 -3.50 -20.60 -12.66
N ALA A 382 -2.60 -20.12 -11.79
CA ALA A 382 -2.71 -18.82 -11.17
C ALA A 382 -2.68 -17.69 -12.22
N ALA A 383 -1.79 -17.80 -13.23
CA ALA A 383 -1.76 -16.88 -14.36
C ALA A 383 -3.07 -16.91 -15.19
N ALA A 384 -3.73 -18.07 -15.32
CA ALA A 384 -5.02 -18.20 -16.00
C ALA A 384 -6.16 -17.58 -15.21
N ALA A 385 -6.14 -17.65 -13.88
CA ALA A 385 -7.10 -16.95 -13.02
C ALA A 385 -7.00 -15.41 -13.22
N ALA A 386 -5.79 -14.86 -13.22
CA ALA A 386 -5.56 -13.43 -13.50
C ALA A 386 -6.02 -13.02 -14.90
N ARG A 387 -5.76 -13.84 -15.93
CA ARG A 387 -6.30 -13.60 -17.30
C ARG A 387 -7.83 -13.61 -17.33
N THR A 388 -8.44 -14.56 -16.62
CA THR A 388 -9.91 -14.69 -16.56
C THR A 388 -10.53 -13.46 -15.93
N LEU A 389 -9.99 -13.00 -14.78
CA LEU A 389 -10.36 -11.75 -14.13
C LEU A 389 -10.34 -10.58 -15.12
N LEU A 390 -9.19 -10.35 -15.76
CA LEU A 390 -9.01 -9.19 -16.65
C LEU A 390 -9.85 -9.27 -17.93
N SER A 391 -10.20 -10.47 -18.40
CA SER A 391 -11.07 -10.64 -19.58
C SER A 391 -12.48 -10.09 -19.38
N MET A 392 -12.95 -10.01 -18.13
CA MET A 392 -14.29 -9.52 -17.78
C MET A 392 -14.33 -7.99 -17.60
N VAL A 393 -13.19 -7.31 -17.63
CA VAL A 393 -13.10 -5.86 -17.44
C VAL A 393 -13.33 -5.13 -18.76
N SER A 394 -14.24 -4.16 -18.77
CA SER A 394 -14.61 -3.36 -19.94
C SER A 394 -14.47 -1.85 -19.65
N ALA A 395 -14.74 -1.02 -20.66
CA ALA A 395 -14.78 0.44 -20.49
C ALA A 395 -15.78 0.95 -19.43
N THR A 396 -16.79 0.15 -19.08
CA THR A 396 -17.84 0.53 -18.10
C THR A 396 -17.67 -0.15 -16.75
N THR A 397 -16.58 -0.89 -16.53
CA THR A 397 -16.31 -1.52 -15.22
C THR A 397 -16.11 -0.45 -14.15
N ALA A 398 -16.89 -0.53 -13.07
CA ALA A 398 -16.72 0.27 -11.88
C ALA A 398 -15.70 -0.40 -10.96
N ILE A 399 -14.50 0.19 -10.84
CA ILE A 399 -13.33 -0.46 -10.21
C ILE A 399 -13.54 -0.79 -8.74
N ASP A 400 -14.21 0.10 -8.00
CA ASP A 400 -14.53 -0.04 -6.59
C ASP A 400 -15.34 -1.31 -6.29
N THR A 401 -16.46 -1.49 -7.01
CA THR A 401 -17.30 -2.68 -6.86
C THR A 401 -16.70 -3.92 -7.50
N TYR A 402 -15.76 -3.75 -8.44
CA TYR A 402 -15.05 -4.86 -9.07
C TYR A 402 -13.99 -5.50 -8.18
N GLN A 403 -13.55 -4.82 -7.11
CA GLN A 403 -12.52 -5.32 -6.20
C GLN A 403 -12.85 -6.68 -5.59
N VAL A 404 -14.14 -7.01 -5.38
CA VAL A 404 -14.55 -8.33 -4.90
C VAL A 404 -14.11 -9.47 -5.84
N HIS A 405 -14.07 -9.22 -7.15
CA HIS A 405 -13.61 -10.20 -8.13
C HIS A 405 -12.10 -10.37 -8.10
N VAL A 406 -11.35 -9.31 -7.79
CA VAL A 406 -9.89 -9.39 -7.57
C VAL A 406 -9.60 -10.34 -6.41
N ASN A 407 -10.25 -10.10 -5.26
CA ASN A 407 -10.07 -10.92 -4.07
C ASN A 407 -10.47 -12.38 -4.32
N TYR A 408 -11.58 -12.61 -5.02
CA TYR A 408 -12.00 -13.96 -5.41
C TYR A 408 -10.99 -14.66 -6.33
N ALA A 409 -10.39 -13.94 -7.29
CA ALA A 409 -9.38 -14.49 -8.16
C ALA A 409 -8.13 -14.92 -7.37
N ILE A 410 -7.67 -14.11 -6.41
CA ILE A 410 -6.55 -14.45 -5.53
C ILE A 410 -6.87 -15.69 -4.68
N LEU A 411 -8.06 -15.76 -4.09
CA LEU A 411 -8.51 -16.90 -3.31
C LEU A 411 -8.59 -18.20 -4.13
N SER A 412 -8.86 -18.13 -5.44
CA SER A 412 -9.02 -19.31 -6.29
C SER A 412 -7.75 -20.15 -6.48
N PHE A 413 -6.57 -19.55 -6.33
CA PHE A 413 -5.27 -20.23 -6.43
C PHE A 413 -4.47 -20.20 -5.13
N SER A 414 -4.92 -19.43 -4.13
CA SER A 414 -4.28 -19.39 -2.83
C SER A 414 -4.62 -20.65 -2.02
N PRO A 415 -3.66 -21.20 -1.24
CA PRO A 415 -3.98 -22.28 -0.32
C PRO A 415 -5.04 -21.82 0.70
N PRO A 416 -5.88 -22.73 1.23
CA PRO A 416 -6.80 -22.40 2.30
C PRO A 416 -6.03 -21.79 3.47
N ARG A 417 -6.50 -20.65 3.99
CA ARG A 417 -5.91 -20.03 5.17
C ARG A 417 -5.97 -21.01 6.35
N THR A 418 -4.85 -21.17 7.04
CA THR A 418 -4.75 -21.98 8.26
C THR A 418 -5.17 -21.15 9.48
N PRO A 419 -5.51 -21.78 10.62
CA PRO A 419 -5.75 -21.04 11.86
C PRO A 419 -4.59 -20.14 12.31
N ALA A 420 -3.35 -20.44 11.88
CA ALA A 420 -2.19 -19.60 12.13
C ALA A 420 -2.15 -18.35 11.21
N ASP A 421 -2.63 -18.47 9.97
CA ASP A 421 -2.80 -17.32 9.06
C ASP A 421 -3.92 -16.40 9.59
N HIS A 422 -4.99 -16.98 10.14
CA HIS A 422 -6.05 -16.23 10.83
C HIS A 422 -5.61 -15.56 12.14
N ALA A 423 -4.52 -16.00 12.75
CA ALA A 423 -3.96 -15.35 13.95
C ALA A 423 -3.23 -14.04 13.62
N GLN A 424 -2.88 -13.81 12.35
CA GLN A 424 -2.39 -12.51 11.85
C GLN A 424 -3.53 -11.65 11.27
N ASP A 425 -4.65 -12.26 10.88
CA ASP A 425 -5.86 -11.56 10.39
C ASP A 425 -6.72 -10.96 11.52
N MET A 426 -6.57 -11.43 12.77
CA MET A 426 -7.28 -10.88 13.93
C MET A 426 -6.32 -10.15 14.85
N PRO A 427 -6.67 -8.95 15.37
CA PRO A 427 -5.89 -8.34 16.43
C PRO A 427 -5.82 -9.31 17.61
N SER A 428 -4.62 -9.48 18.15
CA SER A 428 -4.29 -10.33 19.30
C SER A 428 -5.46 -10.52 20.26
N ALA A 429 -6.14 -11.66 20.15
CA ALA A 429 -7.28 -11.96 21.00
C ALA A 429 -6.79 -12.17 22.43
N SER A 430 -7.23 -11.31 23.35
CA SER A 430 -7.27 -11.65 24.77
C SER A 430 -8.66 -11.31 25.32
N ALA A 431 -9.44 -12.38 25.47
CA ALA A 431 -10.66 -12.56 26.26
C ALA A 431 -11.29 -11.32 26.91
N HIS A 432 -12.46 -10.93 26.39
CA HIS A 432 -13.61 -10.62 27.24
C HIS A 432 -14.86 -11.26 26.62
N ASP A 433 -15.45 -12.17 27.37
CA ASP A 433 -16.64 -12.96 27.04
C ASP A 433 -17.81 -12.09 26.55
N THR A 434 -18.33 -12.40 25.36
CA THR A 434 -19.67 -13.02 25.23
C THR A 434 -19.73 -13.75 23.88
N PRO A 435 -20.21 -15.01 23.83
CA PRO A 435 -20.40 -15.71 22.57
C PRO A 435 -21.44 -14.95 21.74
N ILE A 436 -21.02 -14.39 20.61
CA ILE A 436 -21.96 -14.01 19.56
C ILE A 436 -22.44 -15.32 18.95
N ASP A 437 -23.69 -15.66 19.20
CA ASP A 437 -24.38 -16.76 18.56
C ASP A 437 -24.46 -16.46 17.06
N LEU A 438 -23.58 -17.07 16.27
CA LEU A 438 -23.68 -17.08 14.82
C LEU A 438 -24.92 -17.91 14.47
N LEU A 439 -26.08 -17.25 14.44
CA LEU A 439 -27.26 -17.76 13.77
C LEU A 439 -26.90 -17.98 12.31
N GLY A 440 -26.51 -19.22 12.01
CA GLY A 440 -26.22 -19.68 10.67
C GLY A 440 -27.41 -19.38 9.77
N MET A 441 -27.15 -18.65 8.68
CA MET A 441 -27.97 -18.78 7.50
C MET A 441 -27.85 -20.23 7.05
N ASP A 442 -28.95 -20.95 7.24
CA ASP A 442 -29.11 -22.35 6.92
C ASP A 442 -28.73 -22.62 5.45
N THR A 443 -27.80 -23.55 5.27
CA THR A 443 -27.32 -24.10 4.00
C THR A 443 -28.42 -24.68 3.09
N ALA A 444 -29.68 -24.70 3.52
CA ALA A 444 -30.82 -25.12 2.72
C ALA A 444 -31.28 -24.13 1.63
N VAL A 445 -30.89 -22.84 1.66
CA VAL A 445 -31.41 -21.84 0.70
C VAL A 445 -30.65 -21.80 -0.63
N VAL A 446 -29.41 -22.32 -0.68
CA VAL A 446 -28.60 -22.30 -1.92
C VAL A 446 -29.02 -23.37 -2.94
N SER A 447 -29.66 -24.46 -2.51
CA SER A 447 -30.15 -25.51 -3.42
C SER A 447 -31.50 -25.20 -4.09
N ALA A 448 -32.19 -24.12 -3.72
CA ALA A 448 -33.46 -23.73 -4.34
C ALA A 448 -33.31 -22.62 -5.41
N LEU A 449 -32.11 -22.04 -5.58
CA LEU A 449 -31.83 -21.05 -6.63
C LEU A 449 -31.12 -21.65 -7.87
N LEU A 450 -30.88 -22.96 -7.88
CA LEU A 450 -30.22 -23.69 -8.97
C LEU A 450 -31.04 -24.90 -9.47
N ALA A 451 -32.36 -24.89 -9.28
CA ALA A 451 -33.29 -25.85 -9.87
C ALA A 451 -34.14 -25.19 -10.96
#